data_AF-A0A0L0JM76-F1
#
_entry.id   AF-A0A0L0JM76-F1
#
_cell.length_a   1.000
_cell.length_b   1.000
_cell.length_c   1.000
_cell.angle_alpha   90.00
_cell.angle_beta   90.00
_cell.angle_gamma   90.00
#
_symmetry.space_group_name_H-M   'P 1'
#
loop_
_entity.id
_entity.type
_entity.pdbx_description
1 polymer ?
#
loop_
_entity_poly.entity_id
_entity_poly.type
_entity_poly.pdbx_seq_one_letter_code
_entity_poly.pdbx_strand_id
1 'polypeptide(L)'
;MKTGESGYRHGSPLIARDECDKLELRMRHALAGFVDEPKEAVVEADQVLEELTARVTEAITRRRRTVRGAWQTGEGGDTEQLRLALRDYRELCERLLHV
;
A
#
# COMPACT_ATOMS: atom_id res chain seq x y z
N MET A 1 -13.34 -6.39 -34.89
CA MET A 1 -13.04 -7.21 -33.69
C MET A 1 -11.53 -7.44 -33.60
N LYS A 2 -10.85 -6.79 -32.65
CA LYS A 2 -9.56 -7.22 -32.11
C LYS A 2 -9.44 -6.62 -30.71
N THR A 3 -9.91 -7.37 -29.73
CA THR A 3 -9.82 -7.08 -28.29
C THR A 3 -8.46 -7.53 -27.77
N GLY A 4 -7.93 -6.81 -26.77
CA GLY A 4 -6.82 -7.28 -25.96
C GLY A 4 -5.82 -6.22 -25.54
N GLU A 5 -6.26 -5.03 -25.12
CA GLU A 5 -5.46 -4.20 -24.22
C GLU A 5 -5.22 -4.99 -22.91
N SER A 6 -4.09 -5.70 -22.83
CA SER A 6 -3.56 -6.16 -21.54
C SER A 6 -2.60 -5.10 -21.03
N GLY A 7 -3.17 -3.93 -20.72
CA GLY A 7 -2.54 -3.03 -19.78
C GLY A 7 -2.48 -3.78 -18.45
N TYR A 8 -1.27 -4.04 -17.96
CA TYR A 8 -1.04 -4.42 -16.57
C TYR A 8 -1.70 -3.34 -15.69
N ARG A 9 -2.97 -3.57 -15.34
CA ARG A 9 -3.72 -2.76 -14.41
C ARG A 9 -2.93 -2.80 -13.12
N HIS A 10 -2.25 -1.70 -12.85
CA HIS A 10 -1.52 -1.48 -11.63
C HIS A 10 -2.45 -1.91 -10.49
N GLY A 11 -2.03 -2.96 -9.78
CA GLY A 11 -2.86 -3.58 -8.76
C GLY A 11 -3.42 -2.52 -7.83
N SER A 12 -4.64 -2.73 -7.35
CA SER A 12 -5.40 -1.77 -6.54
C SER A 12 -4.48 -1.04 -5.54
N PRO A 13 -4.69 0.29 -5.36
CA PRO A 13 -3.84 1.08 -4.49
C PRO A 13 -3.80 0.46 -3.09
N LEU A 14 -2.59 0.43 -2.49
CA LEU A 14 -2.36 -0.23 -1.19
C LEU A 14 -3.19 0.42 -0.07
N ILE A 15 -3.41 1.73 -0.19
CA ILE A 15 -4.28 2.51 0.69
C ILE A 15 -5.45 3.04 -0.13
N ALA A 16 -6.65 3.03 0.48
CA ALA A 16 -7.83 3.59 -0.15
C ALA A 16 -7.66 5.09 -0.40
N ARG A 17 -8.14 5.57 -1.55
CA ARG A 17 -7.86 6.94 -1.99
C ARG A 17 -8.40 7.99 -1.02
N ASP A 18 -9.59 7.75 -0.47
CA ASP A 18 -10.23 8.60 0.52
C ASP A 18 -9.42 8.73 1.82
N GLU A 19 -8.75 7.66 2.25
CA GLU A 19 -7.87 7.70 3.42
C GLU A 19 -6.58 8.50 3.13
N CYS A 20 -6.00 8.36 1.93
CA CYS A 20 -4.88 9.20 1.51
C CYS A 20 -5.28 10.68 1.48
N ASP A 21 -6.45 11.01 0.93
CA ASP A 21 -6.92 12.38 0.82
C ASP A 21 -7.15 13.01 2.21
N LYS A 22 -7.62 12.24 3.20
CA LYS A 22 -7.76 12.68 4.61
C LYS A 22 -6.41 12.98 5.27
N LEU A 23 -5.44 12.07 5.11
CA LEU A 23 -4.09 12.25 5.66
C LEU A 23 -3.39 13.44 5.01
N GLU A 24 -3.56 13.61 3.70
CA GLU A 24 -3.02 14.76 2.96
C GLU A 24 -3.64 16.07 3.44
N LEU A 25 -4.95 16.10 3.67
CA LEU A 25 -5.62 17.28 4.22
C LEU A 25 -5.08 17.66 5.60
N ARG A 26 -4.89 16.68 6.51
CA ARG A 26 -4.31 16.91 7.84
C ARG A 26 -2.86 17.38 7.77
N MET A 27 -2.05 16.81 6.88
CA MET A 27 -0.68 17.30 6.65
C MET A 27 -0.68 18.77 6.21
N ARG A 28 -1.57 19.16 5.29
CA ARG A 28 -1.70 20.56 4.87
C ARG A 28 -2.14 21.48 6.03
N HIS A 29 -3.03 21.00 6.90
CA HIS A 29 -3.44 21.73 8.10
C HIS A 29 -2.25 21.97 9.04
N ALA A 30 -1.47 20.93 9.35
CA ALA A 30 -0.26 21.04 10.15
C ALA A 30 0.73 22.06 9.57
N LEU A 31 0.98 22.01 8.26
CA LEU A 31 1.88 22.95 7.59
C LEU A 31 1.37 24.41 7.65
N ALA A 32 0.06 24.61 7.52
CA ALA A 32 -0.54 25.95 7.62
C ALA A 32 -0.47 26.50 9.06
N GLY A 33 -0.70 25.66 10.07
CA GLY A 33 -0.66 26.02 11.49
C GLY A 33 0.76 26.27 12.04
N PHE A 34 1.82 25.92 11.30
CA PHE A 34 3.20 26.08 11.76
C PHE A 34 3.59 27.52 12.07
N VAL A 35 2.99 28.50 11.37
CA VAL A 35 3.28 29.92 11.57
C VAL A 35 2.83 30.40 12.95
N ASP A 36 1.70 29.89 13.43
CA ASP A 36 1.09 30.30 14.69
C ASP A 36 1.54 29.40 15.85
N GLU A 37 1.55 28.09 15.63
CA GLU A 37 1.79 27.07 16.67
C GLU A 37 2.79 26.01 16.17
N PRO A 38 4.08 26.35 16.05
CA PRO A 38 5.08 25.50 15.40
C PRO A 38 5.29 24.15 16.08
N LYS A 39 5.12 24.08 17.41
CA LYS A 39 5.24 22.80 18.14
C LYS A 39 4.06 21.87 17.87
N GLU A 40 2.84 22.42 17.87
CA GLU A 40 1.63 21.63 17.65
C GLU A 40 1.55 21.14 16.21
N ALA A 41 1.88 22.01 15.26
CA ALA A 41 2.04 21.67 13.84
C ALA A 41 2.99 20.49 13.61
N VAL A 42 4.16 20.48 14.27
CA VAL A 42 5.13 19.37 14.13
C VAL A 42 4.58 18.08 14.74
N VAL A 43 3.91 18.15 15.89
CA VAL A 43 3.27 16.98 16.51
C VAL A 43 2.15 16.43 15.61
N GLU A 44 1.35 17.29 14.99
CA GLU A 44 0.30 16.86 14.06
C GLU A 44 0.90 16.20 12.82
N ALA A 45 1.96 16.77 12.24
CA ALA A 45 2.66 16.20 11.10
C ALA A 45 3.26 14.81 11.42
N ASP A 46 3.85 14.65 12.61
CA ASP A 46 4.39 13.38 13.08
C ASP A 46 3.29 12.31 13.22
N GLN A 47 2.15 12.68 13.82
CA GLN A 47 0.99 11.79 13.93
C GLN A 47 0.45 11.36 12.56
N VAL A 48 0.40 12.27 11.58
CA VAL A 48 -0.03 11.93 10.21
C VAL A 48 0.92 10.90 9.58
N LEU A 49 2.23 11.06 9.77
CA LEU A 49 3.23 10.10 9.27
C LEU A 49 3.14 8.74 9.98
N GLU A 50 2.91 8.73 11.30
CA GLU A 50 2.68 7.51 12.06
C GLU A 50 1.46 6.75 11.52
N GLU A 51 0.34 7.45 11.33
CA GLU A 51 -0.91 6.87 10.83
C GLU A 51 -0.78 6.35 9.39
N LEU A 52 -0.03 7.08 8.54
CA LEU A 52 0.28 6.65 7.19
C LEU A 52 1.11 5.36 7.20
N THR A 53 2.17 5.32 8.00
CA THR A 53 3.07 4.18 8.13
C THR A 53 2.35 2.93 8.64
N ALA A 54 1.48 3.10 9.64
CA ALA A 54 0.65 2.01 10.16
C ALA A 54 -0.27 1.43 9.07
N ARG A 55 -0.94 2.29 8.29
CA ARG A 55 -1.79 1.86 7.18
C ARG A 55 -1.03 1.14 6.07
N VAL A 56 0.12 1.67 5.65
CA VAL A 56 0.98 1.02 4.65
C VAL A 56 1.38 -0.38 5.15
N THR A 57 1.82 -0.49 6.40
CA THR A 57 2.23 -1.75 7.01
C THR A 57 1.08 -2.76 7.07
N GLU A 58 -0.12 -2.32 7.43
CA GLU A 58 -1.31 -3.17 7.46
C GLU A 58 -1.67 -3.67 6.05
N ALA A 59 -1.67 -2.78 5.06
CA ALA A 59 -1.96 -3.13 3.66
C ALA A 59 -0.98 -4.17 3.11
N ILE A 60 0.32 -3.99 3.36
CA ILE A 60 1.36 -4.95 2.98
C ILE A 60 1.14 -6.29 3.68
N THR A 61 0.87 -6.26 4.99
CA THR A 61 0.62 -7.47 5.79
C THR A 61 -0.59 -8.23 5.26
N ARG A 62 -1.67 -7.53 4.92
CA ARG A 62 -2.89 -8.10 4.34
C ARG A 62 -2.60 -8.75 2.99
N ARG A 63 -1.90 -8.05 2.09
CA ARG A 63 -1.54 -8.59 0.77
C ARG A 63 -0.64 -9.82 0.88
N ARG A 64 0.37 -9.79 1.76
CA ARG A 64 1.23 -10.96 2.04
C ARG A 64 0.43 -12.16 2.54
N ARG A 65 -0.56 -11.93 3.41
CA ARG A 65 -1.46 -13.00 3.89
C ARG A 65 -2.28 -13.60 2.74
N THR A 66 -2.78 -12.78 1.82
CA THR A 66 -3.51 -13.25 0.64
C THR A 66 -2.64 -14.11 -0.27
N VAL A 67 -1.44 -13.64 -0.61
CA VAL A 67 -0.49 -14.41 -1.45
C VAL A 67 -0.12 -15.71 -0.75
N ARG A 68 0.17 -15.67 0.56
CA ARG A 68 0.47 -16.86 1.37
C ARG A 68 -0.67 -17.86 1.41
N GLY A 69 -1.91 -17.39 1.61
CA GLY A 69 -3.08 -18.25 1.62
C GLY A 69 -3.26 -18.99 0.30
N ALA A 70 -3.07 -18.30 -0.83
CA ALA A 70 -3.28 -18.85 -2.16
C ALA A 70 -2.45 -20.11 -2.48
N TRP A 71 -1.21 -20.21 -1.98
CA TRP A 71 -0.35 -21.38 -2.21
C TRP A 71 -0.26 -22.36 -1.03
N GLN A 72 -0.65 -21.97 0.19
CA GLN A 72 -0.63 -22.88 1.35
C GLN A 72 -1.81 -23.84 1.41
N THR A 73 -2.97 -23.49 0.83
CA THR A 73 -4.16 -24.34 0.83
C THR A 73 -4.21 -25.37 -0.32
N GLY A 74 -3.28 -25.29 -1.28
CA GLY A 74 -3.15 -26.30 -2.32
C GLY A 74 -2.41 -27.52 -1.78
N GLU A 75 -3.07 -28.69 -1.77
CA GLU A 75 -2.42 -29.98 -1.48
C GLU A 75 -1.17 -30.13 -2.36
N GLY A 76 0.02 -29.99 -1.75
CA GLY A 76 1.28 -30.37 -2.39
C GLY A 76 1.61 -29.66 -3.71
N GLY A 77 1.71 -28.33 -3.70
CA GLY A 77 2.72 -27.62 -4.49
C GLY A 77 2.70 -27.86 -6.01
N ASP A 78 1.61 -27.50 -6.67
CA ASP A 78 1.70 -27.22 -8.10
C ASP A 78 2.76 -26.12 -8.29
N THR A 79 3.85 -26.47 -8.96
CA THR A 79 5.01 -25.56 -9.15
C THR A 79 4.58 -24.27 -9.85
N GLU A 80 3.48 -24.33 -10.63
CA GLU A 80 2.88 -23.15 -11.24
C GLU A 80 2.24 -22.21 -10.21
N GLN A 81 1.57 -22.72 -9.17
CA GLN A 81 1.04 -21.89 -8.08
C GLN A 81 2.16 -21.19 -7.30
N LEU A 82 3.28 -21.88 -7.09
CA LEU A 82 4.47 -21.28 -6.46
C LEU A 82 5.10 -20.21 -7.36
N ARG A 83 5.14 -20.44 -8.68
CA ARG A 83 5.64 -19.44 -9.65
C ARG A 83 4.78 -18.18 -9.63
N LEU A 84 3.46 -18.33 -9.63
CA LEU A 84 2.52 -17.21 -9.53
C LEU A 84 2.65 -16.48 -8.19
N ALA A 85 2.78 -17.21 -7.08
CA ALA A 85 3.02 -16.60 -5.76
C ALA A 85 4.33 -15.80 -5.72
N LEU A 86 5.41 -16.33 -6.28
CA LEU A 86 6.70 -15.63 -6.34
C LEU A 86 6.64 -14.37 -7.22
N ARG A 87 5.90 -14.44 -8.34
CA ARG A 87 5.62 -13.29 -9.19
C ARG A 87 4.87 -12.20 -8.41
N ASP A 88 3.83 -12.57 -7.67
CA ASP A 88 3.05 -11.64 -6.83
C ASP A 88 3.91 -10.99 -5.74
N TYR A 89 4.83 -11.75 -5.13
CA TYR A 89 5.80 -11.20 -4.18
C TYR A 89 6.76 -10.21 -4.85
N ARG A 90 7.28 -10.53 -6.04
CA ARG A 90 8.16 -9.62 -6.78
C ARG A 90 7.45 -8.32 -7.12
N GLU A 91 6.25 -8.39 -7.69
CA GLU A 91 5.47 -7.22 -8.05
C GLU A 91 5.12 -6.36 -6.82
N LEU A 92 4.84 -6.98 -5.67
CA LEU A 92 4.64 -6.26 -4.41
C LEU A 92 5.93 -5.55 -3.94
N CYS A 93 7.07 -6.23 -3.99
CA CYS A 93 8.36 -5.63 -3.62
C CYS A 93 8.74 -4.47 -4.54
N GLU A 94 8.61 -4.63 -5.86
CA GLU A 94 8.90 -3.57 -6.84
C GLU A 94 8.04 -2.33 -6.58
N ARG A 95 6.75 -2.51 -6.28
CA ARG A 95 5.85 -1.40 -5.92
C ARG A 95 6.24 -0.67 -4.63
N LEU A 96 6.83 -1.37 -3.66
CA LEU A 96 7.31 -0.76 -2.41
C LEU A 96 8.65 -0.05 -2.59
N LEU A 97 9.49 -0.50 -3.52
CA LEU A 97 10.79 0.10 -3.81
C LEU A 97 10.70 1.28 -4.80
N HIS A 98 9.57 1.47 -5.47
CA HIS A 98 9.35 2.54 -6.45
C HIS A 98 8.29 3.56 -5.99
N VAL A 99 8.18 3.76 -4.67
CA VAL A 99 7.41 4.85 -4.04
C VAL A 99 8.12 6.18 -4.25
#